data_AF-A0A973FNQ4-F1
#
_entry.id   AF-A0A973FNQ4-F1
#
_cell.length_a   1.000
_cell.length_b   1.000
_cell.length_c   1.000
_cell.angle_alpha   90.00
_cell.angle_beta   90.00
_cell.angle_gamma   90.00
#
_symmetry.space_group_name_H-M   'P 1'
#
loop_
_entity.id
_entity.type
_entity.pdbx_description
1 polymer ?
#
loop_
_entity_poly.entity_id
_entity_poly.type
_entity_poly.pdbx_seq_one_letter_code
_entity_poly.pdbx_strand_id
1 'polypeptide(L)'
;MALIDQGGRIRPGEELDITAVDRWLCGTLPDLRGQPEVTQYAGGASNWTYRLAYESHDLILRRPPAGTKATSAHDMVREFTIQQRLKPAYPVVPTMV
;
A
#
# COMPACT_ATOMS: atom_id res chain seq x y z
N MET A 1 21.24 -6.16 11.55
CA MET A 1 20.10 -5.89 10.65
C MET A 1 18.86 -6.48 11.30
N ALA A 2 17.81 -5.69 11.53
CA ALA A 2 16.53 -6.25 11.98
C ALA A 2 15.99 -7.17 10.88
N LEU A 3 15.46 -8.34 11.26
CA LEU A 3 14.95 -9.35 10.34
C LEU A 3 13.65 -8.89 9.62
N ILE A 4 13.03 -7.82 10.11
CA ILE A 4 11.75 -7.28 9.66
C ILE A 4 11.98 -5.84 9.20
N ASP A 5 11.62 -5.55 7.95
CA ASP A 5 11.62 -4.18 7.42
C ASP A 5 10.55 -3.35 8.14
N GLN A 6 10.93 -2.16 8.58
CA GLN A 6 10.03 -1.23 9.26
C GLN A 6 9.85 0.03 8.42
N GLY A 7 8.61 0.51 8.34
CA GLY A 7 8.29 1.77 7.70
C GLY A 7 9.02 2.92 8.39
N GLY A 8 9.70 3.74 7.61
CA GLY A 8 10.40 4.95 8.06
C GLY A 8 9.82 6.20 7.41
N ARG A 9 10.63 7.26 7.42
CA ARG A 9 10.29 8.54 6.81
C ARG A 9 10.05 8.36 5.30
N ILE A 10 9.02 9.03 4.79
CA ILE A 10 8.74 9.09 3.35
C ILE A 10 9.89 9.79 2.64
N ARG A 11 10.38 9.18 1.56
CA ARG A 11 11.46 9.72 0.72
C ARG A 11 10.99 10.98 -0.03
N PRO A 12 11.84 12.01 -0.18
CA PRO A 12 11.48 13.22 -0.90
C PRO A 12 11.07 12.93 -2.35
N GLY A 13 9.94 13.50 -2.79
CA GLY A 13 9.37 13.28 -4.13
C GLY A 13 8.55 12.00 -4.26
N GLU A 14 8.42 11.22 -3.19
CA GLU A 14 7.60 10.01 -3.10
C GLU A 14 6.41 10.19 -2.14
N GLU A 15 5.98 11.42 -1.92
CA GLU A 15 4.88 11.74 -1.02
C GLU A 15 3.54 11.21 -1.54
N LEU A 16 2.67 10.81 -0.61
CA LEU A 16 1.28 10.49 -0.90
C LEU A 16 0.41 11.72 -0.71
N ASP A 17 -0.53 11.93 -1.63
CA ASP A 17 -1.72 12.73 -1.34
C ASP A 17 -2.61 11.93 -0.38
N ILE A 18 -2.28 12.01 0.90
CA ILE A 18 -2.97 11.23 1.93
C ILE A 18 -4.44 11.65 2.07
N THR A 19 -4.78 12.90 1.76
CA THR A 19 -6.16 13.39 1.81
C THR A 19 -7.02 12.71 0.75
N ALA A 20 -6.51 12.56 -0.47
CA ALA A 20 -7.22 11.85 -1.54
C ALA A 20 -7.37 10.36 -1.23
N VAL A 21 -6.33 9.73 -0.69
CA VAL A 21 -6.35 8.31 -0.30
C VAL A 21 -7.33 8.05 0.85
N ASP A 22 -7.30 8.86 1.90
CA ASP A 22 -8.19 8.78 3.06
C ASP A 22 -9.66 8.90 2.64
N ARG A 23 -9.98 9.88 1.77
CA ARG A 23 -11.34 10.05 1.23
C ARG A 23 -11.83 8.81 0.50
N TRP A 24 -10.97 8.19 -0.33
CA TRP A 24 -11.34 6.97 -1.04
C TRP A 24 -11.53 5.81 -0.08
N LEU A 25 -10.62 5.62 0.88
CA LEU A 25 -10.71 4.56 1.88
C LEU A 25 -11.95 4.67 2.76
N CYS A 26 -12.35 5.88 3.18
CA CYS A 26 -13.60 6.10 3.93
C CYS A 26 -14.85 5.61 3.15
N GLY A 27 -14.83 5.70 1.81
CA GLY A 27 -15.91 5.18 0.97
C GLY A 27 -15.88 3.66 0.78
N THR A 28 -14.71 3.04 0.88
CA THR A 28 -14.50 1.60 0.69
C THR A 28 -14.58 0.79 2.00
N LEU A 29 -14.19 1.39 3.12
CA LEU A 29 -14.11 0.79 4.44
C LEU A 29 -15.03 1.54 5.41
N PRO A 30 -16.29 1.09 5.60
CA PRO A 30 -17.28 1.81 6.42
C PRO A 30 -16.88 2.02 7.89
N ASP A 31 -16.04 1.13 8.42
CA ASP A 31 -15.59 1.17 9.82
C ASP A 31 -14.21 1.83 9.99
N LEU A 32 -13.69 2.50 8.96
CA LEU A 32 -12.42 3.24 9.05
C LEU A 32 -12.57 4.44 10.01
N ARG A 33 -11.55 4.68 10.83
CA ARG A 33 -11.57 5.68 11.92
C ARG A 33 -10.23 6.38 12.07
N GLY A 34 -10.32 7.68 12.35
CA GLY A 34 -9.16 8.54 12.59
C GLY A 34 -8.43 8.92 11.31
N GLN A 35 -7.26 9.52 11.46
CA GLN A 35 -6.33 9.80 10.37
C GLN A 35 -5.17 8.80 10.43
N PRO A 36 -4.58 8.43 9.28
CA PRO A 36 -3.49 7.48 9.26
C PRO A 36 -2.17 8.13 9.68
N GLU A 37 -1.39 7.42 10.48
CA GLU A 37 0.06 7.60 10.47
C GLU A 37 0.64 6.94 9.22
N VAL A 38 1.38 7.71 8.41
CA VAL A 38 1.95 7.25 7.15
C VAL A 38 3.45 7.05 7.26
N THR A 39 3.90 5.84 6.99
CA THR A 39 5.33 5.50 6.90
C THR A 39 5.63 4.78 5.59
N GLN A 40 6.89 4.84 5.15
CA GLN A 40 7.32 4.22 3.89
C GLN A 40 8.35 3.13 4.15
N TYR A 41 8.16 1.97 3.52
CA TYR A 41 9.13 0.89 3.60
C TYR A 41 10.38 1.19 2.77
N ALA A 42 11.55 0.79 3.29
CA ALA A 42 12.81 0.92 2.60
C ALA A 42 12.99 -0.15 1.52
N GLY A 43 12.46 -1.35 1.76
CA GLY A 43 12.43 -2.45 0.79
C GLY A 43 11.46 -2.22 -0.37
N GLY A 44 11.79 -2.77 -1.53
CA GLY A 44 10.94 -2.73 -2.73
C GLY A 44 11.25 -1.55 -3.65
N ALA A 45 12.28 -1.71 -4.51
CA ALA A 45 12.64 -0.69 -5.50
C ALA A 45 11.68 -0.61 -6.71
N SER A 46 10.84 -1.63 -6.91
CA SER A 46 9.91 -1.68 -8.06
C SER A 46 8.67 -0.81 -7.84
N ASN A 47 7.99 -0.96 -6.69
CA ASN A 47 6.80 -0.19 -6.34
C ASN A 47 7.00 0.44 -4.96
N TRP A 48 6.62 1.70 -4.81
CA TRP A 48 6.62 2.36 -3.52
C TRP A 48 5.57 1.72 -2.62
N THR A 49 5.97 1.37 -1.41
CA THR A 49 5.12 0.69 -0.44
C THR A 49 5.05 1.52 0.84
N TYR A 50 3.83 1.78 1.29
CA TYR A 50 3.52 2.61 2.45
C TYR A 50 2.67 1.81 3.42
N ARG A 51 2.85 2.09 4.71
CA ARG A 51 1.91 1.69 5.75
C ARG A 51 1.02 2.87 6.09
N LEU A 52 -0.29 2.61 6.15
CA LEU A 52 -1.30 3.55 6.62
C LEU A 52 -1.87 2.96 7.92
N ALA A 53 -1.38 3.44 9.06
CA ALA A 53 -1.82 2.98 10.36
C ALA A 53 -2.95 3.88 10.88
N TYR A 54 -4.18 3.39 10.77
CA TYR A 54 -5.38 3.98 11.35
C TYR A 54 -5.64 3.37 12.74
N GLU A 55 -6.51 3.99 13.53
CA GLU A 55 -6.95 3.45 14.82
C GLU A 55 -7.67 2.09 14.67
N SER A 56 -8.36 1.91 13.54
CA SER A 56 -9.21 0.74 13.25
C SER A 56 -8.56 -0.26 12.30
N HIS A 57 -7.57 0.15 11.51
CA HIS A 57 -7.02 -0.63 10.41
C HIS A 57 -5.52 -0.39 10.27
N ASP A 58 -4.78 -1.43 9.90
CA ASP A 58 -3.38 -1.33 9.50
C ASP A 58 -3.25 -1.77 8.05
N LEU A 59 -3.06 -0.81 7.15
CA LEU A 59 -3.16 -1.03 5.70
C LEU A 59 -1.80 -0.88 5.02
N ILE A 60 -1.59 -1.67 3.98
CA ILE A 60 -0.45 -1.53 3.07
C ILE A 60 -0.94 -0.95 1.74
N LEU A 61 -0.38 0.19 1.36
CA LEU A 61 -0.60 0.80 0.06
C LEU A 61 0.63 0.59 -0.82
N ARG A 62 0.40 0.08 -2.03
CA ARG A 62 1.43 -0.09 -3.05
C ARG A 62 1.08 0.72 -4.27
N ARG A 63 2.03 1.47 -4.81
CA ARG A 63 1.85 2.22 -6.07
C ARG A 63 3.12 2.19 -6.92
N PRO A 64 2.98 2.37 -8.25
CA PRO A 64 4.13 2.59 -9.11
C PRO A 64 4.88 3.87 -8.68
N PRO A 65 6.21 3.91 -8.88
CA PRO A 65 6.98 5.13 -8.71
C PRO A 65 6.53 6.20 -9.71
N ALA A 66 6.73 7.46 -9.37
CA ALA A 66 6.45 8.56 -10.29
C ALA A 66 7.34 8.48 -11.54
N GLY A 67 6.78 8.86 -12.70
CA GLY A 67 7.48 8.95 -13.99
C GLY A 67 7.23 7.77 -14.94
N THR A 68 7.80 7.88 -16.14
CA THR A 68 7.58 6.93 -17.25
C THR A 68 8.49 5.71 -17.09
N LYS A 69 7.96 4.62 -16.51
CA LYS A 69 8.63 3.30 -16.51
C LYS A 69 7.80 2.32 -17.34
N ALA A 70 8.45 1.27 -17.84
CA ALA A 70 7.84 0.26 -18.71
C ALA A 70 6.49 -0.24 -18.14
N THR A 71 5.40 0.03 -18.86
CA THR A 71 4.01 -0.09 -18.38
C THR A 71 3.64 -1.46 -17.82
N SER A 72 4.26 -2.54 -18.30
CA SER A 72 3.92 -3.91 -17.88
C SER A 72 4.51 -4.34 -16.53
N ALA A 73 5.62 -3.72 -16.11
CA ALA A 73 6.36 -4.11 -14.91
C ALA A 73 5.70 -3.61 -13.61
N HIS A 74 4.85 -2.59 -13.70
CA HIS A 74 4.22 -1.91 -12.56
C HIS A 74 2.69 -1.96 -12.60
N ASP A 75 2.13 -2.99 -13.22
CA ASP A 75 0.68 -3.18 -13.31
C ASP A 75 0.11 -3.65 -11.96
N MET A 76 -0.26 -2.67 -11.13
CA MET A 76 -0.84 -2.91 -9.81
C MET A 76 -2.22 -3.56 -9.88
N VAL A 77 -2.97 -3.36 -10.97
CA VAL A 77 -4.28 -4.00 -11.16
C VAL A 77 -4.09 -5.51 -11.36
N ARG A 78 -3.08 -5.92 -12.12
CA ARG A 78 -2.69 -7.32 -12.25
C ARG A 78 -2.25 -7.90 -10.91
N GLU A 79 -1.40 -7.21 -10.14
CA GLU A 79 -0.97 -7.67 -8.80
C GLU A 79 -2.16 -7.87 -7.86
N PHE A 80 -3.08 -6.90 -7.82
CA PHE A 80 -4.32 -6.98 -7.02
C PHE A 80 -5.17 -8.18 -7.43
N THR A 81 -5.43 -8.32 -8.73
CA THR A 81 -6.32 -9.37 -9.26
C THR A 81 -5.78 -10.77 -8.96
N ILE A 82 -4.47 -10.97 -9.14
CA ILE A 82 -3.83 -12.26 -8.85
C ILE A 82 -3.91 -12.57 -7.35
N GLN A 83 -3.55 -11.62 -6.47
CA GLN A 83 -3.59 -11.83 -5.03
C GLN A 83 -5.01 -12.11 -4.52
N GLN A 84 -5.99 -11.34 -4.98
CA GLN A 84 -7.40 -11.53 -4.63
C GLN A 84 -7.89 -12.94 -5.03
N ARG A 85 -7.56 -13.39 -6.24
CA ARG A 85 -7.94 -14.72 -6.74
C ARG A 85 -7.17 -15.86 -6.08
N LEU A 86 -5.96 -15.59 -5.61
CA LEU A 86 -5.12 -16.59 -4.96
C LEU A 86 -5.55 -16.84 -3.51
N LYS A 87 -6.11 -15.84 -2.82
CA LYS A 87 -6.50 -15.90 -1.40
C LYS A 87 -7.29 -17.16 -0.98
N PRO A 88 -8.29 -17.66 -1.74
CA PRO A 88 -9.03 -18.86 -1.35
C PRO A 88 -8.16 -20.14 -1.32
N ALA A 89 -7.14 -20.21 -2.17
CA ALA A 89 -6.22 -21.34 -2.26
C ALA A 89 -4.95 -21.15 -1.40
N TYR A 90 -4.58 -19.90 -1.08
CA TYR A 90 -3.41 -19.56 -0.29
C TYR A 90 -3.75 -18.50 0.77
N PRO A 91 -4.19 -18.91 1.96
CA PRO A 91 -4.76 -18.00 2.97
C PRO A 91 -3.79 -16.96 3.54
N VAL A 92 -2.49 -17.16 3.37
CA VAL A 92 -1.44 -16.24 3.85
C VAL A 92 -1.27 -15.00 2.97
N VAL A 93 -1.90 -14.96 1.78
CA VAL A 93 -1.97 -13.74 0.96
C VAL A 93 -2.80 -12.68 1.72
N PRO A 94 -2.45 -11.39 1.67
CA PRO A 94 -3.25 -10.35 2.32
C PRO A 94 -4.68 -10.30 1.76
N THR A 95 -5.62 -9.82 2.58
CA THR A 95 -6.95 -9.47 2.09
C THR A 95 -6.85 -8.18 1.29
N MET A 96 -7.34 -8.20 0.05
CA MET A 96 -7.39 -7.01 -0.79
C MET A 96 -8.60 -6.15 -0.40
N VAL A 97 -8.41 -4.82 -0.40
CA VAL A 97 -9.42 -3.78 -0.10
C VAL A 97 -9.87 -3.13 -1.40
#